data_AF-A0A533UNA1-F1
#
_entry.id   AF-A0A533UNA1-F1
#
_cell.length_a   1.000
_cell.length_b   1.000
_cell.length_c   1.000
_cell.angle_alpha   90.00
_cell.angle_beta   90.00
_cell.angle_gamma   90.00
#
_symmetry.space_group_name_H-M   'P 1'
#
loop_
_entity.id
_entity.type
_entity.pdbx_description
1 polymer ?
#
loop_
_entity_poly.entity_id
_entity_poly.type
_entity_poly.pdbx_seq_one_letter_code
_entity_poly.pdbx_strand_id
1 'polypeptide(L)'
;MNKYILLITIFAVAAVILSIPLLADQYANAGMIKKIQFTQTLTSSQDPGQGHENEQMAFVLSPNNGTLYHGSLTFTASEPVQIVILHQIEKSDAKGQPTWTVDGNTIFAETVVDIGTNAGSYDFTGAAVGLHSTNSATVTATVSVDGWIR
;
A
#
# COMPACT_ATOMS: atom_id res chain seq x y z
N MET A 1 -16.13 16.79 45.04
CA MET A 1 -14.80 16.45 44.47
C MET A 1 -13.93 17.70 44.49
N ASN A 2 -12.70 17.63 44.98
CA ASN A 2 -11.84 18.81 45.09
C ASN A 2 -11.49 19.34 43.67
N LYS A 3 -11.65 20.63 43.42
CA LYS A 3 -11.34 21.26 42.12
C LYS A 3 -9.91 20.97 41.63
N TYR A 4 -8.99 20.79 42.57
CA TYR A 4 -7.60 20.39 42.28
C TYR A 4 -7.49 18.93 41.83
N ILE A 5 -8.29 18.02 42.41
CA ILE A 5 -8.34 16.61 41.98
C ILE A 5 -8.88 16.54 40.55
N LEU A 6 -9.94 17.29 40.23
CA LEU A 6 -10.51 17.33 38.87
C LEU A 6 -9.49 17.82 37.83
N LEU A 7 -8.74 18.88 38.12
CA LEU A 7 -7.70 19.42 37.22
C LEU A 7 -6.56 18.41 36.99
N ILE A 8 -6.11 17.73 38.03
CA ILE A 8 -5.07 16.70 37.93
C ILE A 8 -5.55 15.54 37.06
N THR A 9 -6.80 15.09 37.23
CA THR A 9 -7.36 14.00 36.41
C THR A 9 -7.45 14.38 34.94
N ILE A 10 -7.90 15.59 34.62
CA ILE A 10 -7.98 16.07 33.23
C ILE A 10 -6.59 16.14 32.59
N PHE A 11 -5.59 16.65 33.32
CA PHE A 11 -4.22 16.74 32.81
C PHE A 11 -3.60 15.37 32.58
N ALA A 12 -3.81 14.42 33.50
CA ALA A 12 -3.33 13.05 33.36
C ALA A 12 -3.95 12.36 32.14
N VAL A 13 -5.25 12.52 31.91
CA VAL A 13 -5.95 11.94 30.75
C VAL A 13 -5.44 12.57 29.44
N ALA A 14 -5.27 13.90 29.39
CA ALA A 14 -4.74 14.59 28.22
C ALA A 14 -3.31 14.14 27.89
N ALA A 15 -2.44 14.00 28.89
CA ALA A 15 -1.06 13.53 28.71
C ALA A 15 -1.00 12.10 28.17
N VAL A 16 -1.91 11.22 28.62
CA VAL A 16 -2.01 9.84 28.12
C VAL A 16 -2.49 9.81 26.67
N ILE A 17 -3.47 10.64 26.29
CA ILE A 17 -3.97 10.68 24.90
C ILE A 17 -2.89 11.19 23.94
N LEU A 18 -2.13 12.20 24.35
CA LEU A 18 -1.06 12.80 23.53
C LEU A 18 0.17 11.90 23.38
N SER A 19 0.38 10.91 24.25
CA SER A 19 1.53 10.01 24.18
C SER A 19 1.32 8.78 23.29
N ILE A 20 0.07 8.42 22.94
CA ILE A 20 -0.25 7.26 22.10
C ILE A 20 0.51 7.26 20.74
N PRO A 21 0.58 8.35 19.97
CA PRO A 21 1.33 8.35 18.71
C PRO A 21 2.85 8.26 18.92
N LEU A 22 3.36 8.63 20.10
CA LEU A 22 4.79 8.49 20.45
C LEU A 22 5.18 7.05 20.78
N LEU A 23 4.20 6.20 21.14
CA LEU A 23 4.42 4.80 21.50
C LEU A 23 4.29 3.85 20.31
N ALA A 24 3.91 4.33 19.13
CA ALA A 24 3.97 3.54 17.91
C ALA A 24 5.45 3.35 17.55
N ASP A 25 5.94 2.10 17.64
CA ASP A 25 7.32 1.78 17.31
C ASP A 25 7.56 2.00 15.81
N GLN A 26 8.28 3.07 15.47
CA GLN A 26 8.66 3.41 14.09
C GLN A 26 9.92 2.67 13.63
N TYR A 27 10.56 1.90 14.52
CA TYR A 27 11.82 1.23 14.24
C TYR A 27 11.57 -0.19 13.70
N ALA A 28 11.93 -0.41 12.43
CA ALA A 28 12.02 -1.76 11.88
C ALA A 28 13.39 -2.37 12.20
N ASN A 29 13.42 -3.61 12.69
CA ASN A 29 14.64 -4.40 12.72
C ASN A 29 15.08 -4.65 11.26
N ALA A 30 16.24 -4.13 10.87
CA ALA A 30 16.72 -4.21 9.49
C ALA A 30 17.10 -5.66 9.15
N GLY A 31 16.13 -6.42 8.65
CA GLY A 31 16.36 -7.70 7.99
C GLY A 31 17.24 -7.55 6.74
N MET A 32 17.60 -8.67 6.10
CA MET A 32 18.43 -8.65 4.91
C MET A 32 17.81 -7.78 3.80
N ILE A 33 18.46 -6.66 3.51
CA ILE A 33 18.12 -5.78 2.40
C ILE A 33 18.44 -6.50 1.09
N LYS A 34 17.42 -6.86 0.29
CA LYS A 34 17.60 -7.48 -1.03
C LYS A 34 17.32 -6.48 -2.14
N LYS A 35 18.24 -6.36 -3.10
CA LYS A 35 18.03 -5.52 -4.28
C LYS A 35 17.01 -6.17 -5.22
N ILE A 36 16.09 -5.37 -5.76
CA ILE A 36 15.19 -5.72 -6.86
C ILE A 36 15.57 -4.86 -8.05
N GLN A 37 15.91 -5.48 -9.16
CA GLN A 37 16.17 -4.77 -10.41
C GLN A 37 15.79 -5.64 -11.60
N PHE A 38 14.78 -5.23 -12.35
CA PHE A 38 14.34 -5.96 -13.54
C PHE A 38 13.58 -5.07 -14.53
N THR A 39 13.46 -5.57 -15.76
CA THR A 39 12.52 -5.09 -16.78
C THR A 39 11.75 -6.28 -17.32
N GLN A 40 10.43 -6.21 -17.38
CA GLN A 40 9.59 -7.29 -17.88
C GLN A 40 8.29 -6.77 -18.49
N THR A 41 7.68 -7.56 -19.38
CA THR A 41 6.32 -7.32 -19.88
C THR A 41 5.34 -8.22 -19.14
N LEU A 42 4.28 -7.62 -18.63
CA LEU A 42 3.20 -8.23 -17.87
C LEU A 42 1.88 -8.05 -18.61
N THR A 43 1.01 -9.03 -18.48
CA THR A 43 -0.39 -8.93 -18.89
C THR A 43 -1.24 -8.98 -17.63
N SER A 44 -2.16 -8.04 -17.48
CA SER A 44 -3.09 -8.00 -16.36
C SER A 44 -4.06 -9.19 -16.37
N SER A 45 -4.60 -9.50 -15.20
CA SER A 45 -5.73 -10.41 -15.02
C SER A 45 -6.83 -9.69 -14.24
N GLN A 46 -7.99 -10.34 -14.07
CA GLN A 46 -9.01 -9.87 -13.13
C GLN A 46 -8.37 -9.55 -11.77
N ASP A 47 -8.72 -8.39 -11.21
CA ASP A 47 -8.25 -8.02 -9.88
C ASP A 47 -8.83 -9.02 -8.85
N PRO A 48 -7.98 -9.70 -8.05
CA PRO A 48 -8.45 -10.67 -7.08
C PRO A 48 -9.04 -10.01 -5.80
N GLY A 49 -9.02 -8.68 -5.70
CA GLY A 49 -9.64 -7.93 -4.61
C GLY A 49 -11.16 -8.04 -4.61
N GLN A 50 -11.73 -8.24 -3.43
CA GLN A 50 -13.19 -8.22 -3.24
C GLN A 50 -13.76 -6.85 -3.64
N GLY A 51 -14.76 -6.84 -4.53
CA GLY A 51 -15.35 -5.61 -5.06
C GLY A 51 -14.69 -5.08 -6.35
N HIS A 52 -13.62 -5.72 -6.83
CA HIS A 52 -12.90 -5.34 -8.04
C HIS A 52 -13.12 -6.34 -9.20
N GLU A 53 -14.24 -7.08 -9.19
CA GLU A 53 -14.46 -8.21 -10.10
C GLU A 53 -14.58 -7.80 -11.58
N ASN A 54 -14.84 -6.54 -11.87
CA ASN A 54 -14.93 -6.02 -13.25
C ASN A 54 -13.69 -5.23 -13.68
N GLU A 55 -12.63 -5.28 -12.88
CA GLU A 55 -11.41 -4.51 -13.06
C GLU A 55 -10.23 -5.44 -13.37
N GLN A 56 -9.11 -4.86 -13.79
CA GLN A 56 -7.88 -5.59 -14.11
C GLN A 56 -6.71 -5.10 -13.27
N MET A 57 -5.88 -6.04 -12.83
CA MET A 57 -4.66 -5.77 -12.08
C MET A 57 -3.48 -6.52 -12.69
N ALA A 58 -2.36 -5.83 -12.87
CA ALA A 58 -1.05 -6.41 -13.13
C ALA A 58 -0.12 -6.10 -11.97
N PHE A 59 0.06 -7.07 -11.07
CA PHE A 59 1.04 -6.94 -9.98
C PHE A 59 2.45 -6.93 -10.55
N VAL A 60 3.18 -5.85 -10.29
CA VAL A 60 4.61 -5.74 -10.62
C VAL A 60 5.45 -6.35 -9.51
N LEU A 61 5.12 -6.03 -8.27
CA LEU A 61 5.59 -6.71 -7.07
C LEU A 61 4.36 -7.14 -6.27
N SER A 62 4.18 -8.45 -6.13
CA SER A 62 3.02 -9.04 -5.47
C SER A 62 3.04 -8.83 -3.96
N PRO A 63 1.86 -8.80 -3.30
CA PRO A 63 1.77 -8.76 -1.85
C PRO A 63 2.49 -9.95 -1.20
N ASN A 64 3.30 -9.69 -0.18
CA ASN A 64 3.90 -10.74 0.64
C ASN A 64 3.92 -10.32 2.12
N ASN A 65 3.63 -11.28 3.00
CA ASN A 65 3.46 -11.01 4.43
C ASN A 65 4.77 -10.51 5.06
N GLY A 66 4.71 -9.37 5.73
CA GLY A 66 5.85 -8.77 6.41
C GLY A 66 6.97 -8.30 5.48
N THR A 67 6.67 -8.14 4.18
CA THR A 67 7.63 -7.66 3.18
C THR A 67 7.33 -6.21 2.85
N LEU A 68 8.34 -5.33 2.91
CA LEU A 68 8.21 -3.94 2.49
C LEU A 68 9.10 -3.66 1.28
N TYR A 69 8.48 -3.37 0.15
CA TYR A 69 9.17 -2.90 -1.04
C TYR A 69 9.30 -1.38 -1.01
N HIS A 70 10.44 -0.86 -1.44
CA HIS A 70 10.59 0.57 -1.73
C HIS A 70 11.52 0.77 -2.93
N GLY A 71 11.22 1.75 -3.77
CA GLY A 71 12.01 2.02 -4.97
C GLY A 71 11.23 2.82 -6.00
N SER A 72 11.64 2.70 -7.26
CA SER A 72 11.04 3.38 -8.40
C SER A 72 10.49 2.39 -9.40
N LEU A 73 9.28 2.64 -9.89
CA LEU A 73 8.62 1.93 -10.98
C LEU A 73 8.59 2.84 -12.20
N THR A 74 9.06 2.36 -13.35
CA THR A 74 8.84 2.99 -14.66
C THR A 74 8.08 2.04 -15.56
N PHE A 75 7.07 2.51 -16.28
CA PHE A 75 6.25 1.63 -17.11
C PHE A 75 5.75 2.30 -18.38
N THR A 76 5.33 1.46 -19.33
CA THR A 76 4.52 1.81 -20.50
C THR A 76 3.48 0.71 -20.71
N ALA A 77 2.24 1.08 -20.97
CA ALA A 77 1.06 0.23 -21.02
C ALA A 77 0.28 0.42 -22.32
N SER A 78 -0.51 -0.58 -22.69
CA SER A 78 -1.35 -0.55 -23.89
C SER A 78 -2.51 0.45 -23.77
N GLU A 79 -2.95 0.75 -22.55
CA GLU A 79 -4.05 1.66 -22.23
C GLU A 79 -3.69 2.48 -20.98
N PRO A 80 -4.38 3.62 -20.70
CA PRO A 80 -4.23 4.34 -19.44
C PRO A 80 -4.49 3.43 -18.23
N VAL A 81 -3.65 3.58 -17.20
CA VAL A 81 -3.70 2.76 -15.98
C VAL A 81 -3.57 3.64 -14.74
N GLN A 82 -3.97 3.11 -13.59
CA GLN A 82 -3.67 3.66 -12.27
C GLN A 82 -2.52 2.89 -11.65
N ILE A 83 -1.73 3.54 -10.80
CA ILE A 83 -0.75 2.83 -9.96
C ILE A 83 -1.44 2.51 -8.64
N VAL A 84 -1.43 1.24 -8.25
CA VAL A 84 -1.93 0.79 -6.95
C VAL A 84 -0.76 0.37 -6.09
N ILE A 85 -0.70 0.91 -4.87
CA ILE A 85 0.26 0.52 -3.85
C ILE A 85 -0.52 0.01 -2.64
N LEU A 86 -0.21 -1.21 -2.21
CA LEU A 86 -0.87 -1.86 -1.08
C LEU A 86 0.02 -1.81 0.15
N HIS A 87 -0.54 -1.45 1.29
CA HIS A 87 0.15 -1.39 2.58
C HIS A 87 -0.51 -2.38 3.53
N GLN A 88 0.18 -3.46 3.89
CA GLN A 88 -0.40 -4.43 4.82
C GLN A 88 -0.63 -3.76 6.19
N ILE A 89 -1.84 -3.90 6.72
CA ILE A 89 -2.24 -3.34 8.01
C ILE A 89 -2.97 -4.38 8.84
N GLU A 90 -2.97 -4.18 10.16
CA GLU A 90 -3.86 -4.92 11.04
C GLU A 90 -5.31 -4.51 10.78
N LYS A 91 -6.24 -5.46 10.92
CA LYS A 91 -7.67 -5.18 10.72
C LYS A 91 -8.21 -4.06 11.61
N SER A 92 -7.64 -3.90 12.81
CA SER A 92 -7.96 -2.82 13.75
C SER A 92 -7.56 -1.43 13.25
N ASP A 93 -6.66 -1.36 12.26
CA ASP A 93 -6.18 -0.11 11.68
C ASP A 93 -6.92 0.28 10.39
N ALA A 94 -7.87 -0.53 9.93
CA ALA A 94 -8.84 -0.16 8.92
C ALA A 94 -9.83 0.87 9.48
N LYS A 95 -9.51 2.17 9.39
CA LYS A 95 -10.21 3.28 10.06
C LYS A 95 -10.90 4.23 9.07
N GLY A 96 -11.31 3.71 7.91
CA GLY A 96 -12.09 4.43 6.89
C GLY A 96 -11.31 4.77 5.62
N GLN A 97 -10.00 4.52 5.57
CA GLN A 97 -9.26 4.53 4.31
C GLN A 97 -9.70 3.37 3.40
N PRO A 98 -9.53 3.49 2.06
CA PRO A 98 -9.74 2.38 1.13
C PRO A 98 -8.90 1.17 1.53
N THR A 99 -9.50 -0.01 1.40
CA THR A 99 -8.85 -1.28 1.74
C THR A 99 -9.06 -2.30 0.64
N TRP A 100 -8.02 -3.10 0.41
CA TRP A 100 -8.02 -4.20 -0.54
C TRP A 100 -7.79 -5.53 0.20
N THR A 101 -8.51 -6.58 -0.19
CA THR A 101 -8.37 -7.92 0.39
C THR A 101 -8.87 -8.99 -0.58
N VAL A 102 -8.19 -10.14 -0.60
CA VAL A 102 -8.63 -11.32 -1.38
C VAL A 102 -9.50 -12.23 -0.51
N ASP A 103 -9.09 -12.46 0.73
CA ASP A 103 -9.65 -13.50 1.62
C ASP A 103 -10.51 -12.94 2.77
N GLY A 104 -10.57 -11.61 2.93
CA GLY A 104 -11.26 -10.93 4.02
C GLY A 104 -10.50 -10.96 5.37
N ASN A 105 -9.33 -11.59 5.41
CA ASN A 105 -8.50 -11.71 6.62
C ASN A 105 -7.24 -10.85 6.51
N THR A 106 -6.53 -10.92 5.39
CA THR A 106 -5.34 -10.11 5.14
C THR A 106 -5.80 -8.78 4.55
N ILE A 107 -5.60 -7.70 5.30
CA ILE A 107 -6.07 -6.36 4.94
C ILE A 107 -4.89 -5.52 4.47
N PHE A 108 -5.07 -4.87 3.32
CA PHE A 108 -4.16 -3.85 2.82
C PHE A 108 -4.88 -2.51 2.79
N ALA A 109 -4.27 -1.45 3.31
CA ALA A 109 -4.67 -0.10 2.96
C ALA A 109 -4.22 0.18 1.51
N GLU A 110 -5.11 0.75 0.73
CA GLU A 110 -4.89 0.97 -0.70
C GLU A 110 -4.55 2.42 -0.99
N THR A 111 -3.47 2.64 -1.73
CA THR A 111 -3.16 3.92 -2.38
C THR A 111 -3.38 3.77 -3.87
N VAL A 112 -4.30 4.55 -4.43
CA VAL A 112 -4.54 4.63 -5.88
C VAL A 112 -4.00 5.96 -6.38
N VAL A 113 -3.10 5.91 -7.35
CA VAL A 113 -2.57 7.09 -8.03
C VAL A 113 -3.09 7.07 -9.46
N ASP A 114 -4.06 7.95 -9.73
CA ASP A 114 -4.52 8.18 -11.10
C ASP A 114 -3.57 9.13 -11.81
N ILE A 115 -2.79 8.56 -12.71
CA ILE A 115 -1.82 9.27 -13.54
C ILE A 115 -2.45 9.75 -14.86
N GLY A 116 -3.62 9.26 -15.25
CA GLY A 116 -4.30 9.62 -16.50
C GLY A 116 -3.52 9.31 -17.79
N THR A 117 -2.43 8.55 -17.72
CA THR A 117 -1.56 8.22 -18.85
C THR A 117 -1.27 6.72 -18.91
N ASN A 118 -0.76 6.27 -20.04
CA ASN A 118 -0.32 4.88 -20.22
C ASN A 118 1.18 4.70 -19.99
N ALA A 119 1.92 5.72 -19.57
CA ALA A 119 3.36 5.62 -19.29
C ALA A 119 3.80 6.63 -18.24
N GLY A 120 4.82 6.29 -17.47
CA GLY A 120 5.37 7.17 -16.44
C GLY A 120 6.42 6.52 -15.56
N SER A 121 6.92 7.30 -14.60
CA SER A 121 7.82 6.86 -13.53
C SER A 121 7.29 7.34 -12.19
N TYR A 122 7.33 6.48 -11.17
CA TYR A 122 6.77 6.75 -9.85
C TYR A 122 7.60 6.08 -8.75
N ASP A 123 7.87 6.82 -7.68
CA ASP A 123 8.50 6.26 -6.47
C ASP A 123 7.43 5.69 -5.55
N PHE A 124 7.68 4.50 -5.01
CA PHE A 124 6.73 3.79 -4.17
C PHE A 124 7.37 3.23 -2.91
N THR A 125 6.52 3.01 -1.91
CA THR A 125 6.84 2.20 -0.73
C THR A 125 5.55 1.48 -0.32
N GLY A 126 5.60 0.16 -0.15
CA GLY A 126 4.42 -0.64 0.17
C GLY A 126 4.72 -2.14 0.16
N ALA A 127 3.74 -2.92 0.60
CA ALA A 127 3.77 -4.38 0.55
C ALA A 127 3.48 -4.94 -0.85
N ALA A 128 2.94 -4.13 -1.77
CA ALA A 128 2.80 -4.46 -3.18
C ALA A 128 2.76 -3.19 -4.04
N VAL A 129 3.09 -3.32 -5.33
CA VAL A 129 2.82 -2.30 -6.35
C VAL A 129 2.32 -2.96 -7.64
N GLY A 130 1.29 -2.38 -8.25
CA GLY A 130 0.67 -2.89 -9.46
C GLY A 130 0.14 -1.78 -10.37
N LEU A 131 -0.17 -2.16 -11.60
CA LEU A 131 -0.91 -1.35 -12.55
C LEU A 131 -2.35 -1.83 -12.60
N HIS A 132 -3.27 -0.92 -12.35
CA HIS A 132 -4.70 -1.18 -12.26
C HIS A 132 -5.46 -0.53 -13.42
N SER A 133 -6.49 -1.22 -13.92
CA SER A 133 -7.43 -0.68 -14.89
C SER A 133 -8.86 -0.88 -14.37
N THR A 134 -9.63 0.20 -14.33
CA THR A 134 -11.03 0.20 -13.90
C THR A 134 -12.00 -0.39 -14.93
N ASN A 135 -11.47 -0.91 -16.04
CA ASN A 135 -12.24 -1.59 -17.07
C ASN A 135 -11.89 -3.09 -17.09
N SER A 136 -12.77 -3.88 -17.68
CA SER A 136 -12.61 -5.34 -17.76
C SER A 136 -11.67 -5.80 -18.88
N ALA A 137 -11.09 -4.87 -19.66
CA ALA A 137 -10.25 -5.22 -20.80
C ALA A 137 -8.81 -5.41 -20.34
N THR A 138 -8.22 -6.53 -20.75
CA THR A 138 -6.84 -6.85 -20.40
C THR A 138 -5.86 -5.79 -20.92
N VAL A 139 -5.07 -5.24 -20.01
CA VAL A 139 -3.95 -4.34 -20.29
C VAL A 139 -2.64 -5.11 -20.30
N THR A 140 -1.77 -4.84 -21.27
CA THR A 140 -0.37 -5.30 -21.29
C THR A 140 0.55 -4.13 -20.99
N ALA A 141 1.54 -4.32 -20.13
CA ALA A 141 2.49 -3.28 -19.76
C ALA A 141 3.92 -3.81 -19.66
N THR A 142 4.88 -3.02 -20.12
CA THR A 142 6.31 -3.22 -19.86
C THR A 142 6.72 -2.34 -18.70
N VAL A 143 7.31 -2.96 -17.69
CA VAL A 143 7.68 -2.31 -16.42
C VAL A 143 9.16 -2.52 -16.14
N SER A 144 9.77 -1.52 -15.51
CA SER A 144 11.12 -1.56 -14.97
C SER A 144 11.08 -1.14 -13.50
N VAL A 145 11.73 -1.92 -12.63
CA VAL A 145 11.83 -1.62 -11.20
C VAL A 145 13.30 -1.52 -10.82
N ASP A 146 13.64 -0.51 -10.04
CA ASP A 146 14.87 -0.46 -9.24
C ASP A 146 14.48 -0.14 -7.79
N GLY A 147 14.80 -1.05 -6.88
CA GLY A 147 14.33 -0.94 -5.50
C GLY A 147 14.91 -2.00 -4.59
N TRP A 148 14.32 -2.10 -3.40
CA TRP A 148 14.80 -2.96 -2.33
C TRP A 148 13.65 -3.56 -1.52
N ILE A 149 13.90 -4.74 -0.98
CA ILE A 149 13.08 -5.39 0.04
C ILE A 149 13.64 -5.06 1.42
N ARG A 150 12.77 -4.65 2.35
CA ARG A 150 13.04 -4.57 3.78
C ARG A 150 12.22 -5.60 4.54
#